data_AF-L0D745-F1
#
_entry.id   AF-L0D745-F1
#
_cell.length_a   1.000
_cell.length_b   1.000
_cell.length_c   1.000
_cell.angle_alpha   90.00
_cell.angle_beta   90.00
_cell.angle_gamma   90.00
#
_symmetry.space_group_name_H-M   'P 1'
#
loop_
_entity.id
_entity.type
_entity.pdbx_description
1 polymer ?
#
loop_
_entity_poly.entity_id
_entity_poly.type
_entity_poly.pdbx_seq_one_letter_code
_entity_poly.pdbx_strand_id
1 'polypeptide(L)' 'MLESVFGAIWSVVTFPFRLVVWVVETLGRLTGLAFGFVLMVVGVALWAGPLYLIGIPLFIVGLVLTLRCVG' A
#
# COMPACT_ATOMS: atom_id res chain seq x y z
N MET A 1 -40.12 1.86 -9.26
CA MET A 1 -40.06 2.12 -7.81
C MET A 1 -39.52 0.91 -7.03
N LEU A 2 -40.08 -0.30 -7.20
CA LEU A 2 -39.65 -1.50 -6.47
C LEU A 2 -38.16 -1.85 -6.71
N GLU A 3 -37.67 -1.75 -7.95
CA GLU A 3 -36.25 -1.99 -8.30
C GLU A 3 -35.29 -0.98 -7.64
N SER A 4 -35.73 0.27 -7.50
CA SER A 4 -34.94 1.33 -6.84
C SER A 4 -34.81 1.06 -5.34
N VAL A 5 -35.87 0.56 -4.71
CA VAL A 5 -35.89 0.18 -3.29
C VAL A 5 -35.06 -1.08 -3.05
N PHE A 6 -35.17 -2.09 -3.93
CA PHE A 6 -34.32 -3.29 -3.87
C PHE A 6 -32.84 -2.96 -4.05
N GLY A 7 -32.51 -2.06 -4.99
CA GLY A 7 -31.15 -1.57 -5.20
C GLY A 7 -30.60 -0.78 -4.00
N ALA A 8 -31.44 0.03 -3.35
CA ALA A 8 -31.06 0.76 -2.14
C ALA A 8 -30.79 -0.18 -0.95
N ILE A 9 -31.65 -1.18 -0.73
CA ILE A 9 -31.46 -2.20 0.32
C ILE A 9 -30.17 -2.98 0.06
N TRP A 10 -29.94 -3.41 -1.19
CA TRP A 10 -28.72 -4.13 -1.56
C TRP A 10 -27.45 -3.28 -1.41
N SER A 11 -27.53 -1.99 -1.72
CA SER A 11 -26.45 -1.03 -1.49
C SER A 11 -26.11 -0.92 0.00
N VAL A 12 -27.10 -0.79 0.88
CA VAL A 12 -26.92 -0.71 2.34
C VAL A 12 -26.32 -2.01 2.89
N VAL A 13 -26.76 -3.17 2.39
CA VAL A 13 -26.25 -4.49 2.82
C VAL A 13 -24.80 -4.70 2.36
N THR A 14 -24.44 -4.26 1.16
CA THR A 14 -23.06 -4.39 0.62
C THR A 14 -22.13 -3.26 1.08
N PHE A 15 -22.68 -2.17 1.61
CA PHE A 15 -21.93 -1.02 2.13
C PHE A 15 -20.83 -1.40 3.14
N PRO A 16 -21.09 -2.18 4.20
CA PRO A 16 -20.05 -2.57 5.16
C PRO A 16 -18.93 -3.37 4.50
N PHE A 17 -19.25 -4.27 3.56
CA PHE A 17 -18.24 -5.06 2.84
C PHE A 17 -17.38 -4.19 1.93
N ARG A 18 -17.98 -3.23 1.20
CA ARG A 18 -17.20 -2.25 0.40
C ARG A 18 -16.28 -1.41 1.29
N LEU A 19 -16.77 -1.01 2.46
CA LEU A 19 -15.98 -0.24 3.42
C LEU A 19 -14.76 -1.04 3.91
N VAL A 20 -14.96 -2.31 4.29
CA VAL A 20 -13.88 -3.19 4.74
C VAL A 20 -12.84 -3.39 3.63
N VAL A 21 -13.27 -3.67 2.40
CA VAL A 21 -12.35 -3.81 1.26
C VAL A 21 -11.55 -2.54 1.05
N TRP A 22 -12.21 -1.38 1.06
CA TRP A 22 -11.54 -0.09 0.89
C TRP A 22 -10.53 0.22 2.00
N VAL A 23 -10.87 -0.09 3.26
CA VAL A 23 -9.98 0.08 4.40
C VAL A 23 -8.77 -0.86 4.30
N VAL A 24 -8.98 -2.13 3.94
CA VAL A 24 -7.90 -3.10 3.76
C VAL A 24 -6.96 -2.69 2.62
N GLU A 25 -7.51 -2.20 1.51
CA GLU A 25 -6.73 -1.70 0.37
C GLU A 25 -5.90 -0.46 0.75
N THR A 26 -6.49 0.45 1.53
CA THR A 26 -5.82 1.66 2.02
C THR A 26 -4.72 1.32 3.02
N LEU A 27 -4.97 0.40 3.96
CA LEU A 27 -3.98 -0.11 4.89
C LEU A 27 -2.85 -0.86 4.19
N GLY A 28 -3.16 -1.64 3.15
CA GLY A 28 -2.17 -2.31 2.30
C GLY A 28 -1.25 -1.32 1.61
N ARG A 29 -1.80 -0.23 1.06
CA ARG A 29 -0.99 0.85 0.47
C ARG A 29 -0.14 1.57 1.51
N LEU A 30 -0.69 1.93 2.66
CA LEU A 30 0.04 2.60 3.75
C LEU A 30 1.19 1.74 4.29
N THR A 31 0.95 0.45 4.51
CA THR A 31 1.97 -0.48 4.99
C THR A 31 3.09 -0.67 3.95
N GLY A 32 2.75 -0.84 2.68
CA GLY A 32 3.74 -0.93 1.60
C GLY A 32 4.57 0.35 1.45
N LEU A 33 3.96 1.53 1.64
CA LEU A 33 4.64 2.82 1.62
C LEU A 33 5.59 2.99 2.82
N ALA A 34 5.16 2.58 4.02
CA ALA A 34 6.01 2.57 5.21
C ALA A 34 7.21 1.62 5.05
N PHE A 35 6.98 0.39 4.57
CA PHE A 35 8.05 -0.57 4.31
C PHE A 35 9.00 -0.09 3.21
N GLY A 36 8.47 0.46 2.11
CA GLY A 36 9.26 1.03 1.03
C GLY A 36 10.17 2.15 1.52
N PHE A 37 9.63 3.07 2.33
CA PHE A 37 10.41 4.13 2.96
C PHE A 37 11.51 3.60 3.89
N VAL A 38 11.19 2.65 4.77
CA VAL A 38 12.18 2.03 5.66
C VAL A 38 13.31 1.36 4.87
N LEU A 39 12.96 0.59 3.83
CA LEU A 39 13.95 -0.04 2.94
C LEU A 39 14.84 0.99 2.22
N MET A 40 14.27 2.14 1.82
CA MET A 40 15.06 3.23 1.25
C MET A 40 16.02 3.83 2.28
N VAL A 41 15.56 4.13 3.49
CA VAL A 41 16.42 4.68 4.56
C VAL A 41 17.54 3.71 4.92
N VAL A 42 17.21 2.43 5.08
CA VAL A 42 18.21 1.38 5.36
C VAL A 42 19.17 1.21 4.18
N GLY A 43 18.67 1.25 2.94
CA GLY A 43 19.49 1.18 1.73
C GLY A 43 20.53 2.31 1.67
N VAL A 44 20.12 3.55 1.96
CA VAL A 44 21.01 4.71 2.04
C VAL A 44 22.01 4.58 3.19
N ALA A 45 21.57 4.14 4.36
CA ALA A 45 22.45 3.92 5.50
C ALA A 45 23.54 2.86 5.22
N LEU A 46 23.18 1.78 4.52
CA LEU A 46 24.11 0.75 4.08
C LEU A 46 25.05 1.26 2.97
N TRP A 47 24.59 2.21 2.18
CA TRP A 47 25.39 2.87 1.14
C TRP A 47 26.54 3.70 1.70
N ALA A 48 26.36 4.30 2.88
CA ALA A 48 27.42 4.99 3.60
C ALA A 48 28.42 4.04 4.28
N GLY A 49 28.16 2.73 4.29
CA GLY A 49 28.95 1.71 4.98
C GLY A 49 29.69 0.73 4.04
N PRO A 50 30.40 -0.25 4.62
CA PRO A 50 31.13 -1.28 3.87
C PRO A 50 30.22 -2.23 3.06
N LEU A 51 28.90 -2.20 3.30
CA LEU A 51 27.89 -3.00 2.61
C LEU A 51 27.25 -2.25 1.43
N TYR A 52 27.93 -1.26 0.84
CA TYR A 52 27.41 -0.42 -0.24
C TYR A 52 26.86 -1.22 -1.44
N LEU A 53 27.43 -2.39 -1.74
CA LEU A 53 26.98 -3.27 -2.82
C LEU A 53 25.55 -3.78 -2.59
N ILE A 54 25.14 -3.98 -1.33
CA ILE A 54 23.80 -4.44 -0.93
C ILE A 54 22.86 -3.24 -0.73
N GLY A 55 23.39 -2.06 -0.39
CA GLY A 55 22.58 -0.84 -0.22
C GLY A 55 21.83 -0.42 -1.50
N ILE A 56 22.47 -0.51 -2.67
CA ILE A 56 21.85 -0.17 -3.98
C ILE A 56 20.58 -1.00 -4.23
N PRO A 57 20.64 -2.34 -4.29
CA PRO A 57 19.46 -3.14 -4.58
C PRO A 57 18.37 -2.96 -3.51
N LEU A 58 18.75 -2.82 -2.23
CA LEU A 58 17.77 -2.60 -1.16
C LEU A 58 17.01 -1.28 -1.34
N PHE A 59 17.71 -0.22 -1.72
CA PHE A 59 17.10 1.07 -2.03
C PHE A 59 16.15 0.98 -3.22
N ILE A 60 16.56 0.29 -4.30
CA ILE A 60 15.71 0.08 -5.49
C ILE A 60 14.43 -0.68 -5.12
N VAL A 61 14.54 -1.74 -4.32
CA VAL A 61 13.37 -2.49 -3.85
C VAL A 61 12.43 -1.60 -3.03
N GLY A 62 12.98 -0.79 -2.12
CA GLY A 62 12.19 0.18 -1.36
C GLY A 62 11.49 1.21 -2.24
N LEU A 63 12.19 1.71 -3.27
CA LEU A 63 11.66 2.68 -4.23
C LEU A 63 10.52 2.08 -5.06
N VAL A 64 10.69 0.86 -5.58
CA VAL A 64 9.66 0.14 -6.35
C VAL A 64 8.41 -0.13 -5.51
N LEU A 65 8.58 -0.57 -4.25
CA LEU A 65 7.46 -0.75 -3.32
C LEU A 65 6.71 0.55 -3.10
N THR A 66 7.44 1.65 -2.86
CA THR A 66 6.84 2.98 -2.66
C THR A 66 6.06 3.43 -3.90
N LEU A 67 6.65 3.32 -5.10
CA LEU A 67 6.00 3.70 -6.35
C LEU A 67 4.75 2.84 -6.64
N ARG A 68 4.79 1.54 -6.36
CA ARG A 68 3.62 0.66 -6.53
C ARG A 68 2.48 0.95 -5.56
N CYS A 69 2.76 1.56 -4.41
CA CYS A 69 1.73 1.94 -3.45
C CYS A 69 1.14 3.33 -3.73
N VAL A 70 1.84 4.16 -4.51
CA VAL A 70 1.44 5.53 -4.88
C VAL A 70 0.73 5.59 -6.25
N GLY A 71 1.14 4.75 -7.21
CA GLY A 71 0.50 4.60 -8.52
C GLY A 71 -0.69 3.64 -8.50
#